data_AF-A0A7X4RU29-F1
#
_entry.id   AF-A0A7X4RU29-F1
#
_cell.length_a   1.000
_cell.length_b   1.000
_cell.length_c   1.000
_cell.angle_alpha   90.00
_cell.angle_beta   90.00
_cell.angle_gamma   90.00
#
_symmetry.space_group_name_H-M   'P 1'
#
loop_
_entity.id
_entity.type
_entity.pdbx_description
1 polymer ?
#
loop_
_entity_poly.entity_id
_entity_poly.type
_entity_poly.pdbx_seq_one_letter_code
_entity_poly.pdbx_strand_id
1 'polypeptide(L)'
;MATHSRYVSLGLVSLLLSGCANFSAGNLFSHYSAQNKDLYQAVQLGDYAQASDELDDGIAGPILDNMEYGRVYFLDQQYPQSLASLDKADQAVKEQQEQAVISLSQSATSLGSLAINDNLNTYTPPDYELGFLHLYLGLNYLKQGKLEDALVEMRRANAVQKSARERREQELQRAQDKMKSQGISPNIGAVLARYPDAGNTLKAVQNGYLFLLSAILYEADGSLNDAYVDYRRALAVAPNNPAVIDGTLRVAKELGMQQDLVMLKKQYGQPKSLSKSQGRVIILDEQGVVEPLSGWKLSLPLFDRSSGTSLYSIALPYYRHQTDRESESITLNQVTVSNRLLADVNTMASQDLSERLPTIIVRQVLRVVAKDVLRRSTTQGNDLGNLVFNVWNALTEQPDTRSWLTLPARVDASSTVVDAGEQTLQVGAKTYTFKVTPQGTTLVWLSRQGANSTLWYKELGRL
;
A
#
# COMPACT_ATOMS: atom_id res chain seq x y z
N MET A 1 30.58 -20.93 -51.17
CA MET A 1 30.02 -19.76 -50.45
C MET A 1 28.66 -20.03 -49.77
N ALA A 2 27.78 -20.88 -50.31
CA ALA A 2 26.45 -21.14 -49.70
C ALA A 2 26.47 -21.96 -48.39
N THR A 3 27.48 -22.80 -48.16
CA THR A 3 27.59 -23.64 -46.96
C THR A 3 28.04 -22.86 -45.72
N HIS A 4 28.96 -21.88 -45.86
CA HIS A 4 29.38 -21.04 -44.73
C HIS A 4 28.27 -20.11 -44.22
N SER A 5 27.38 -19.63 -45.11
CA SER A 5 26.22 -18.81 -44.71
C SER A 5 25.22 -19.57 -43.82
N ARG A 6 25.05 -20.89 -44.02
CA ARG A 6 24.19 -21.74 -43.18
C ARG A 6 24.74 -22.00 -41.78
N TYR A 7 26.06 -22.14 -41.64
CA TYR A 7 26.67 -22.34 -40.32
C TYR A 7 26.74 -21.04 -39.50
N VAL A 8 26.91 -19.89 -40.17
CA VAL A 8 26.85 -18.57 -39.50
C VAL A 8 25.42 -18.26 -39.02
N SER A 9 24.40 -18.61 -39.80
CA SER A 9 23.00 -18.43 -39.38
C SER A 9 22.57 -19.40 -38.27
N LEU A 10 23.03 -20.66 -38.28
CA LEU A 10 22.82 -21.57 -37.13
C LEU A 10 23.54 -21.09 -35.87
N GLY A 11 24.77 -20.59 -36.00
CA GLY A 11 25.54 -20.04 -34.88
C GLY A 11 24.88 -18.81 -34.26
N LEU A 12 24.33 -17.91 -35.09
CA LEU A 12 23.62 -16.71 -34.62
C LEU A 12 22.31 -17.04 -33.90
N VAL A 13 21.54 -18.02 -34.38
CA VAL A 13 20.31 -18.50 -33.71
C VAL A 13 20.63 -19.18 -32.37
N SER A 14 21.74 -19.91 -32.31
CA SER A 14 22.20 -20.55 -31.07
C SER A 14 22.65 -19.50 -30.04
N LEU A 15 23.36 -18.46 -30.46
CA LEU A 15 23.76 -17.33 -29.61
C LEU A 15 22.57 -16.49 -29.12
N LEU A 16 21.53 -16.31 -29.95
CA LEU A 16 20.29 -15.64 -29.56
C LEU A 16 19.45 -16.49 -28.58
N LEU A 17 19.45 -17.82 -28.71
CA LEU A 17 18.76 -18.73 -27.80
C LEU A 17 19.48 -18.87 -26.45
N SER A 18 20.82 -18.85 -26.42
CA SER A 18 21.61 -18.86 -25.18
C SER A 18 21.50 -17.55 -24.41
N GLY A 19 21.38 -16.40 -25.10
CA GLY A 19 21.15 -15.10 -24.47
C GLY A 19 19.79 -15.00 -23.74
N CYS A 20 18.78 -15.75 -24.20
CA CYS A 20 17.48 -15.87 -23.55
C CYS A 20 17.45 -16.86 -22.38
N ALA A 21 18.52 -17.62 -22.10
CA ALA A 21 18.55 -18.53 -20.95
C ALA A 21 18.81 -17.78 -19.64
N ASN A 22 19.59 -16.69 -19.67
CA ASN A 22 19.77 -15.78 -18.52
C ASN A 22 18.63 -14.76 -18.39
N PHE A 23 17.92 -14.45 -19.49
CA PHE A 23 16.61 -13.81 -19.47
C PHE A 23 15.54 -14.89 -19.34
N SER A 24 15.49 -15.59 -18.21
CA SER A 24 14.45 -16.59 -18.04
C SER A 24 13.10 -15.91 -18.26
N ALA A 25 12.32 -16.41 -19.22
CA ALA A 25 10.93 -15.98 -19.41
C ALA A 25 10.14 -16.10 -18.09
N GLY A 26 10.63 -16.91 -17.14
CA GLY A 26 10.13 -16.95 -15.76
C GLY A 26 10.20 -15.61 -15.02
N ASN A 27 11.27 -14.81 -15.18
CA ASN A 27 11.38 -13.48 -14.54
C ASN A 27 10.69 -12.38 -15.35
N LEU A 28 10.71 -12.43 -16.68
CA LEU A 28 10.05 -11.40 -17.51
C LEU A 28 8.51 -11.49 -17.44
N PHE A 29 7.98 -12.66 -17.09
CA PHE A 29 6.56 -12.97 -17.06
C PHE A 29 6.14 -13.62 -15.73
N SER A 30 6.79 -13.27 -14.62
CA SER A 30 6.22 -13.54 -13.30
C SER A 30 5.53 -12.28 -12.78
N HIS A 31 4.56 -12.50 -11.90
CA HIS A 31 3.84 -11.44 -11.21
C HIS A 31 4.72 -10.85 -10.11
N TYR A 32 4.58 -9.55 -9.85
CA TYR A 32 5.39 -8.82 -8.86
C TYR A 32 5.47 -9.51 -7.49
N SER A 33 4.32 -10.00 -6.98
CA SER A 33 4.26 -10.68 -5.69
C SER A 33 4.95 -12.04 -5.68
N ALA A 34 5.06 -12.69 -6.84
CA ALA A 34 5.83 -13.94 -6.98
C ALA A 34 7.34 -13.68 -7.07
N GLN A 35 7.75 -12.59 -7.71
CA GLN A 35 9.17 -12.18 -7.82
C GLN A 35 9.73 -11.73 -6.46
N ASN A 36 8.93 -11.01 -5.69
CA ASN A 36 9.32 -10.49 -4.36
C ASN A 36 8.93 -11.43 -3.21
N LYS A 37 8.77 -12.72 -3.49
CA LYS A 37 8.33 -13.69 -2.48
C LYS A 37 9.35 -13.81 -1.34
N ASP A 38 10.64 -13.84 -1.67
CA ASP A 38 11.71 -14.03 -0.68
C ASP A 38 11.86 -12.77 0.20
N LEU A 39 11.81 -11.58 -0.41
CA LEU A 39 11.66 -10.31 0.31
C LEU A 39 10.47 -10.31 1.28
N TYR A 40 9.28 -10.68 0.77
CA TYR A 40 8.06 -10.73 1.58
C TYR A 40 8.20 -11.69 2.76
N GLN A 41 8.79 -12.87 2.54
CA GLN A 41 9.03 -13.86 3.58
C GLN A 41 10.03 -13.39 4.63
N ALA A 42 11.13 -12.75 4.21
CA ALA A 42 12.13 -12.18 5.12
C ALA A 42 11.50 -11.13 6.05
N VAL A 43 10.70 -10.20 5.49
CA VAL A 43 9.98 -9.21 6.30
C VAL A 43 8.93 -9.88 7.19
N GLN A 44 8.18 -10.88 6.70
CA GLN A 44 7.18 -11.60 7.49
C GLN A 44 7.78 -12.34 8.69
N LEU A 45 9.01 -12.83 8.57
CA LEU A 45 9.79 -13.46 9.66
C LEU A 45 10.48 -12.43 10.56
N GLY A 46 10.46 -11.16 10.16
CA GLY A 46 11.15 -10.05 10.80
C GLY A 46 12.68 -10.14 10.71
N ASP A 47 13.19 -10.77 9.65
CA ASP A 47 14.60 -10.81 9.28
C ASP A 47 14.91 -9.63 8.34
N TYR A 48 15.10 -8.46 8.95
CA TYR A 48 15.24 -7.19 8.21
C TYR A 48 16.59 -7.07 7.48
N ALA A 49 17.61 -7.76 7.97
CA ALA A 49 18.91 -7.83 7.31
C ALA A 49 18.79 -8.65 6.01
N GLN A 50 18.21 -9.86 6.10
CA GLN A 50 17.93 -10.64 4.89
C GLN A 50 17.00 -9.89 3.95
N ALA A 51 15.95 -9.23 4.45
CA ALA A 51 15.06 -8.43 3.62
C ALA A 51 15.79 -7.32 2.85
N SER A 52 16.83 -6.73 3.45
CA SER A 52 17.68 -5.73 2.80
C SER A 52 18.53 -6.33 1.69
N ASP A 53 18.98 -7.58 1.84
CA ASP A 53 19.74 -8.32 0.83
C ASP A 53 18.87 -8.79 -0.35
N GLU A 54 17.56 -8.98 -0.12
CA GLU A 54 16.56 -9.35 -1.14
C GLU A 54 16.03 -8.15 -1.94
N LEU A 55 16.49 -6.93 -1.66
CA LEU A 55 16.10 -5.74 -2.43
C LEU A 55 16.79 -5.77 -3.80
N ASP A 56 16.00 -5.98 -4.85
CA ASP A 56 16.48 -5.98 -6.24
C ASP A 56 16.02 -4.73 -7.00
N ASP A 57 16.88 -4.24 -7.89
CA ASP A 57 16.70 -2.98 -8.62
C ASP A 57 15.82 -3.16 -9.87
N GLY A 58 14.80 -2.30 -10.01
CA GLY A 58 14.09 -2.10 -11.27
C GLY A 58 12.99 -3.11 -11.58
N ILE A 59 12.48 -3.82 -10.56
CA ILE A 59 11.39 -4.79 -10.73
C ILE A 59 10.04 -4.08 -10.98
N ALA A 60 9.70 -3.06 -10.19
CA ALA A 60 8.44 -2.31 -10.32
C ALA A 60 8.62 -0.82 -10.64
N GLY A 61 9.85 -0.37 -10.80
CA GLY A 61 10.20 0.98 -11.21
C GLY A 61 10.36 1.94 -10.03
N PRO A 62 10.67 3.22 -10.31
CA PRO A 62 11.23 4.14 -9.32
C PRO A 62 10.28 4.50 -8.17
N ILE A 63 8.98 4.24 -8.29
CA ILE A 63 8.01 4.50 -7.24
C ILE A 63 7.97 3.33 -6.26
N LEU A 64 7.50 2.16 -6.71
CA LEU A 64 7.25 1.03 -5.83
C LEU A 64 8.55 0.46 -5.25
N ASP A 65 9.59 0.33 -6.05
CA ASP A 65 10.88 -0.20 -5.60
C ASP A 65 11.43 0.66 -4.44
N ASN A 66 11.41 1.99 -4.59
CA ASN A 66 11.87 2.90 -3.54
C ASN A 66 10.94 2.96 -2.32
N MET A 67 9.64 2.69 -2.48
CA MET A 67 8.71 2.51 -1.35
C MET A 67 9.09 1.26 -0.55
N GLU A 68 9.36 0.13 -1.21
CA GLU A 68 9.85 -1.09 -0.56
C GLU A 68 11.18 -0.85 0.14
N TYR A 69 12.17 -0.28 -0.55
CA TYR A 69 13.50 0.02 0.01
C TYR A 69 13.37 0.90 1.24
N GLY A 70 12.59 1.96 1.11
CA GLY A 70 12.30 2.91 2.17
C GLY A 70 11.82 2.22 3.43
N ARG A 71 10.88 1.29 3.30
CA ARG A 71 10.33 0.57 4.45
C ARG A 71 11.29 -0.49 5.00
N VAL A 72 11.93 -1.29 4.15
CA VAL A 72 12.88 -2.32 4.58
C VAL A 72 14.04 -1.69 5.37
N TYR A 73 14.63 -0.62 4.86
CA TYR A 73 15.67 0.13 5.57
C TYR A 73 15.14 0.76 6.87
N PHE A 74 13.87 1.16 6.93
CA PHE A 74 13.29 1.67 8.17
C PHE A 74 13.20 0.58 9.24
N LEU A 75 12.75 -0.62 8.86
CA LEU A 75 12.66 -1.78 9.75
C LEU A 75 14.04 -2.22 10.24
N ASP A 76 15.03 -2.22 9.34
CA ASP A 76 16.44 -2.52 9.62
C ASP A 76 17.19 -1.36 10.31
N GLN A 77 16.49 -0.31 10.72
CA GLN A 77 17.03 0.86 11.44
C GLN A 77 18.09 1.66 10.65
N GLN A 78 18.15 1.47 9.34
CA GLN A 78 18.95 2.23 8.37
C GLN A 78 18.21 3.51 7.94
N TYR A 79 17.87 4.37 8.91
CA TYR A 79 17.01 5.55 8.69
C TYR A 79 17.50 6.52 7.59
N PRO A 80 18.80 6.81 7.42
CA PRO A 80 19.26 7.66 6.32
C PRO A 80 18.95 7.07 4.94
N GLN A 81 19.15 5.76 4.76
CA GLN A 81 18.82 5.03 3.53
C GLN A 81 17.31 4.98 3.32
N SER A 82 16.55 4.75 4.40
CA SER A 82 15.08 4.79 4.38
C SER A 82 14.57 6.13 3.83
N LEU A 83 15.01 7.25 4.42
CA LEU A 83 14.60 8.57 3.98
C LEU A 83 14.98 8.83 2.52
N ALA A 84 16.22 8.52 2.13
CA ALA A 84 16.71 8.74 0.77
C ALA A 84 15.90 7.96 -0.28
N SER A 85 15.51 6.72 0.01
CA SER A 85 14.65 5.94 -0.88
C SER A 85 13.23 6.49 -0.93
N LEU A 86 12.60 6.78 0.22
CA LEU A 86 11.24 7.36 0.23
C LEU A 86 11.18 8.71 -0.47
N ASP A 87 12.23 9.54 -0.39
CA ASP A 87 12.33 10.80 -1.12
C ASP A 87 12.38 10.58 -2.64
N LYS A 88 13.08 9.55 -3.12
CA LYS A 88 13.07 9.16 -4.55
C LYS A 88 11.69 8.69 -5.00
N ALA A 89 11.00 7.89 -4.17
CA ALA A 89 9.63 7.49 -4.46
C ALA A 89 8.70 8.70 -4.56
N ASP A 90 8.80 9.65 -3.62
CA ASP A 90 7.99 10.87 -3.60
C ASP A 90 8.24 11.75 -4.83
N GLN A 91 9.50 11.89 -5.25
CA GLN A 91 9.87 12.60 -6.49
C GLN A 91 9.26 11.91 -7.72
N ALA A 92 9.38 10.59 -7.82
CA ALA A 92 8.83 9.83 -8.94
C ALA A 92 7.28 9.91 -8.98
N VAL A 93 6.62 9.95 -7.82
CA VAL A 93 5.16 10.18 -7.73
C VAL A 93 4.80 11.58 -8.25
N LYS A 94 5.54 12.62 -7.87
CA LYS A 94 5.32 13.99 -8.37
C LYS A 94 5.47 14.07 -9.89
N GLU A 95 6.55 13.52 -10.43
CA GLU A 95 6.80 13.46 -11.87
C GLU A 95 5.67 12.74 -12.61
N GLN A 96 5.22 11.59 -12.10
CA GLN A 96 4.09 10.86 -12.68
C GLN A 96 2.79 11.68 -12.67
N GLN A 97 2.50 12.37 -11.56
CA GLN A 97 1.29 13.20 -11.44
C GLN A 97 1.32 14.42 -12.37
N GLU A 98 2.47 15.06 -12.54
CA GLU A 98 2.67 16.16 -13.49
C GLU A 98 2.48 15.70 -14.94
N GLN A 99 3.06 14.55 -15.31
CA GLN A 99 2.87 13.94 -16.62
C GLN A 99 1.41 13.58 -16.89
N ALA A 100 0.69 13.09 -15.88
CA ALA A 100 -0.73 12.76 -16.01
C ALA A 100 -1.55 14.01 -16.37
N VAL A 101 -1.32 15.15 -15.72
CA VAL A 101 -2.00 16.42 -16.05
C VAL A 101 -1.72 16.85 -17.50
N ILE A 102 -0.48 16.71 -17.97
CA ILE A 102 -0.11 17.03 -19.36
C ILE A 102 -0.78 16.07 -20.35
N SER A 103 -0.76 14.77 -20.08
CA SER A 103 -1.37 13.75 -20.94
C SER A 103 -2.90 13.88 -21.05
N LEU A 104 -3.58 14.36 -20.00
CA LEU A 104 -5.01 14.65 -20.04
C LEU A 104 -5.36 15.78 -21.00
N SER A 105 -4.43 16.72 -21.23
CA SER A 105 -4.57 17.75 -22.25
C SER A 105 -4.29 17.26 -23.68
N GLN A 106 -3.63 16.09 -23.81
CA GLN A 106 -3.20 15.48 -25.07
C GLN A 106 -3.76 14.06 -25.18
N SER A 107 -5.05 13.93 -25.48
CA SER A 107 -5.73 12.62 -25.60
C SER A 107 -5.01 11.65 -26.57
N ALA A 108 -4.25 10.69 -26.05
CA ALA A 108 -3.60 9.66 -26.87
C ALA A 108 -3.41 8.32 -26.12
N THR A 109 -4.45 7.49 -26.01
CA THR A 109 -4.25 6.03 -25.94
C THR A 109 -4.80 5.39 -27.19
N SER A 110 -3.91 5.12 -28.15
CA SER A 110 -4.20 4.36 -29.37
C SER A 110 -4.61 2.92 -29.03
N LEU A 111 -5.34 2.25 -29.93
CA LEU A 111 -5.80 0.87 -29.75
C LEU A 111 -4.67 -0.14 -29.45
N GLY A 112 -3.44 0.15 -29.90
CA GLY A 112 -2.26 -0.70 -29.62
C GLY A 112 -1.81 -0.69 -28.16
N SER A 113 -1.97 0.42 -27.44
CA SER A 113 -1.59 0.54 -26.02
C SER A 113 -2.45 -0.32 -25.07
N LEU A 114 -3.65 -0.72 -25.49
CA LEU A 114 -4.52 -1.60 -24.70
C LEU A 114 -4.17 -3.09 -24.86
N ALA A 115 -3.36 -3.44 -25.88
CA ALA A 115 -3.01 -4.83 -26.18
C ALA A 115 -1.75 -5.31 -25.43
N ILE A 116 -1.03 -4.42 -24.74
CA ILE A 116 0.18 -4.72 -23.94
C ILE A 116 -0.17 -5.01 -22.47
N ASN A 117 0.68 -5.73 -21.75
CA ASN A 117 0.49 -6.07 -20.32
C ASN A 117 0.45 -4.79 -19.45
N ASP A 118 -0.49 -4.70 -18.50
CA ASP A 118 -0.56 -3.56 -17.56
C ASP A 118 0.71 -3.46 -16.68
N ASN A 119 1.43 -4.57 -16.44
CA ASN A 119 2.75 -4.59 -15.79
C ASN A 119 3.81 -3.74 -16.53
N LEU A 120 3.62 -3.46 -17.82
CA LEU A 120 4.53 -2.64 -18.62
C LEU A 120 4.24 -1.12 -18.49
N ASN A 121 3.14 -0.75 -17.83
CA ASN A 121 2.87 0.64 -17.49
C ASN A 121 3.59 1.01 -16.18
N THR A 122 3.91 2.29 -16.01
CA THR A 122 4.41 2.81 -14.72
C THR A 122 3.42 2.48 -13.61
N TYR A 123 3.92 1.95 -12.49
CA TYR A 123 3.10 1.70 -11.30
C TYR A 123 2.45 3.00 -10.81
N THR A 124 1.13 2.97 -10.57
CA THR A 124 0.41 4.09 -9.96
C THR A 124 -0.02 3.65 -8.56
N PRO A 125 0.57 4.23 -7.50
CA PRO A 125 0.26 3.82 -6.14
C PRO A 125 -1.22 4.08 -5.79
N PRO A 126 -1.88 3.12 -5.11
CA PRO A 126 -3.12 3.38 -4.39
C PRO A 126 -3.01 4.58 -3.44
N ASP A 127 -4.14 5.25 -3.19
CA ASP A 127 -4.17 6.42 -2.32
C ASP A 127 -3.77 6.07 -0.86
N TYR A 128 -4.07 4.86 -0.39
CA TYR A 128 -3.66 4.42 0.94
C TYR A 128 -2.14 4.24 1.04
N GLU A 129 -1.48 3.74 -0.02
CA GLU A 129 -0.03 3.58 -0.06
C GLU A 129 0.68 4.93 -0.10
N LEU A 130 0.15 5.90 -0.85
CA LEU A 130 0.64 7.28 -0.81
C LEU A 130 0.50 7.90 0.59
N GLY A 131 -0.58 7.58 1.30
CA GLY A 131 -0.72 7.96 2.71
C GLY A 131 0.39 7.37 3.59
N PHE A 132 0.75 6.10 3.36
CA PHE A 132 1.87 5.46 4.06
C PHE A 132 3.25 5.99 3.64
N LEU A 133 3.43 6.42 2.39
CA LEU A 133 4.68 7.02 1.93
C LEU A 133 5.00 8.27 2.74
N HIS A 134 4.04 9.18 2.83
CA HIS A 134 4.17 10.39 3.65
C HIS A 134 4.24 10.06 5.16
N LEU A 135 3.56 9.01 5.62
CA LEU A 135 3.68 8.56 6.99
C LEU A 135 5.13 8.16 7.33
N TYR A 136 5.79 7.34 6.51
CA TYR A 136 7.16 6.91 6.76
C TYR A 136 8.20 8.02 6.53
N LEU A 137 7.96 8.96 5.60
CA LEU A 137 8.75 10.19 5.52
C LEU A 137 8.63 11.00 6.82
N GLY A 138 7.41 11.18 7.32
CA GLY A 138 7.15 11.87 8.58
C GLY A 138 7.80 11.19 9.80
N LEU A 139 7.75 9.86 9.89
CA LEU A 139 8.43 9.11 10.95
C LEU A 139 9.95 9.22 10.86
N ASN A 140 10.54 9.24 9.66
CA ASN A 140 11.97 9.49 9.46
C ASN A 140 12.36 10.89 9.96
N TYR A 141 11.59 11.93 9.61
CA TYR A 141 11.83 13.29 10.10
C TYR A 141 11.68 13.38 11.62
N LEU A 142 10.64 12.77 12.18
CA LEU A 142 10.42 12.73 13.63
C LEU A 142 11.58 12.04 14.36
N LYS A 143 12.10 10.93 13.81
CA LYS A 143 13.28 10.22 14.34
C LYS A 143 14.52 11.11 14.35
N GLN A 144 14.68 11.99 13.36
CA GLN A 144 15.74 13.00 13.28
C GLN A 144 15.50 14.22 14.18
N GLY A 145 14.35 14.29 14.88
CA GLY A 145 13.97 15.45 15.68
C GLY A 145 13.45 16.64 14.88
N LYS A 146 13.10 16.44 13.61
CA LYS A 146 12.57 17.45 12.70
C LYS A 146 11.04 17.42 12.72
N LEU A 147 10.44 17.99 13.76
CA LEU A 147 8.98 17.98 13.95
C LEU A 147 8.23 18.74 12.85
N GLU A 148 8.75 19.89 12.43
CA GLU A 148 8.13 20.71 11.38
C GLU A 148 8.08 19.97 10.03
N ASP A 149 9.17 19.32 9.64
CA ASP A 149 9.23 18.51 8.42
C ASP A 149 8.28 17.30 8.50
N ALA A 150 8.19 16.66 9.68
CA ALA A 150 7.22 15.59 9.89
C ALA A 150 5.77 16.07 9.71
N LEU A 151 5.44 17.27 10.20
CA LEU A 151 4.12 17.89 10.02
C LEU A 151 3.83 18.27 8.56
N VAL A 152 4.84 18.67 7.78
CA VAL A 152 4.67 18.86 6.33
C VAL A 152 4.18 17.57 5.69
N GLU A 153 4.82 16.45 6.00
CA GLU A 153 4.41 15.15 5.46
C GLU A 153 3.02 14.71 5.94
N MET A 154 2.63 14.98 7.19
CA MET A 154 1.26 14.71 7.67
C MET A 154 0.20 15.49 6.86
N ARG A 155 0.47 16.75 6.52
CA ARG A 155 -0.42 17.56 5.67
C ARG A 155 -0.52 16.98 4.26
N ARG A 156 0.59 16.52 3.69
CA ARG A 156 0.63 15.89 2.36
C ARG A 156 -0.16 14.59 2.34
N ALA A 157 0.01 13.74 3.36
CA ALA A 157 -0.77 12.52 3.53
C ALA A 157 -2.29 12.79 3.60
N ASN A 158 -2.71 13.82 4.34
CA ASN A 158 -4.11 14.24 4.42
C ASN A 158 -4.64 14.78 3.07
N ALA A 159 -3.80 15.44 2.27
CA ALA A 159 -4.18 15.96 0.95
C ALA A 159 -4.41 14.83 -0.08
N VAL A 160 -3.64 13.75 -0.02
CA VAL A 160 -3.81 12.56 -0.87
C VAL A 160 -5.25 12.03 -0.78
N GLN A 161 -5.76 11.83 0.44
CA GLN A 161 -7.09 11.26 0.68
C GLN A 161 -8.22 12.08 0.04
N LYS A 162 -8.08 13.41 -0.01
CA LYS A 162 -9.10 14.29 -0.63
C LYS A 162 -9.11 14.14 -2.16
N SER A 163 -7.93 14.09 -2.76
CA SER A 163 -7.75 14.03 -4.22
C SER A 163 -8.14 12.67 -4.84
N ALA A 164 -8.04 11.60 -4.06
CA ALA A 164 -8.40 10.22 -4.38
C ALA A 164 -9.78 10.07 -5.03
N ARG A 165 -10.80 10.63 -4.36
CA ARG A 165 -12.21 10.42 -4.71
C ARG A 165 -12.56 11.03 -6.07
N GLU A 166 -12.08 12.24 -6.32
CA GLU A 166 -12.34 12.98 -7.56
C GLU A 166 -11.71 12.29 -8.78
N ARG A 167 -10.48 11.76 -8.63
CA ARG A 167 -9.80 11.02 -9.71
C ARG A 167 -10.54 9.74 -10.10
N ARG A 168 -10.98 8.96 -9.11
CA ARG A 168 -11.64 7.66 -9.34
C ARG A 168 -12.95 7.78 -10.12
N GLU A 169 -13.77 8.77 -9.78
CA GLU A 169 -15.02 9.04 -10.49
C GLU A 169 -14.76 9.39 -11.98
N GLN A 170 -13.74 10.21 -12.24
CA GLN A 170 -13.37 10.59 -13.61
C GLN A 170 -12.78 9.42 -14.41
N GLU A 171 -11.94 8.58 -13.81
CA GLU A 171 -11.35 7.41 -14.47
C GLU A 171 -12.41 6.40 -14.89
N LEU A 172 -13.36 6.10 -14.01
CA LEU A 172 -14.46 5.19 -14.31
C LEU A 172 -15.33 5.72 -15.46
N GLN A 173 -15.66 7.02 -15.44
CA GLN A 173 -16.44 7.65 -16.50
C GLN A 173 -15.73 7.57 -17.85
N ARG A 174 -14.44 7.92 -17.93
CA ARG A 174 -13.65 7.82 -19.16
C ARG A 174 -13.56 6.39 -19.70
N ALA A 175 -13.38 5.43 -18.81
CA ALA A 175 -13.31 4.02 -19.17
C ALA A 175 -14.66 3.55 -19.78
N GLN A 176 -15.79 3.94 -19.18
CA GLN A 176 -17.13 3.65 -19.70
C GLN A 176 -17.42 4.33 -21.03
N ASP A 177 -17.02 5.59 -21.21
CA ASP A 177 -17.23 6.32 -22.46
C ASP A 177 -16.43 5.70 -23.62
N LYS A 178 -15.22 5.19 -23.35
CA LYS A 178 -14.42 4.43 -24.33
C LYS A 178 -15.06 3.09 -24.70
N MET A 179 -15.75 2.41 -23.78
CA MET A 179 -16.52 1.21 -24.13
C MET A 179 -17.71 1.54 -25.03
N LYS A 180 -18.46 2.61 -24.71
CA LYS A 180 -19.61 3.05 -25.50
C LYS A 180 -19.19 3.40 -26.93
N SER A 181 -18.07 4.09 -27.11
CA SER A 181 -17.55 4.44 -28.45
C SER A 181 -17.10 3.22 -29.26
N GLN A 182 -16.79 2.10 -28.62
CA GLN A 182 -16.48 0.81 -29.28
C GLN A 182 -17.71 -0.10 -29.48
N GLY A 183 -18.92 0.38 -29.16
CA GLY A 183 -20.15 -0.40 -29.29
C GLY A 183 -20.29 -1.54 -28.27
N ILE A 184 -19.53 -1.50 -27.17
CA ILE A 184 -19.53 -2.54 -26.14
C ILE A 184 -20.46 -2.14 -25.01
N SER A 185 -21.42 -3.00 -24.69
CA SER A 185 -22.28 -2.82 -23.50
C SER A 185 -21.59 -3.38 -22.24
N PRO A 186 -21.51 -2.61 -21.15
CA PRO A 186 -20.87 -3.08 -19.92
C PRO A 186 -21.75 -4.15 -19.25
N ASN A 187 -21.28 -5.40 -19.23
CA ASN A 187 -21.84 -6.43 -18.36
C ASN A 187 -20.84 -6.77 -17.23
N ILE A 188 -20.55 -5.75 -16.42
CA ILE A 188 -19.63 -5.85 -15.27
C ILE A 188 -20.17 -6.87 -14.26
N GLY A 189 -21.49 -6.95 -14.08
CA GLY A 189 -22.15 -7.88 -13.17
C GLY A 189 -21.86 -9.35 -13.47
N ALA A 190 -21.76 -9.76 -14.73
CA ALA A 190 -21.42 -11.14 -15.10
C ALA A 190 -19.98 -11.53 -14.74
N VAL A 191 -19.04 -10.58 -14.78
CA VAL A 191 -17.65 -10.78 -14.36
C VAL A 191 -17.57 -10.83 -12.83
N LEU A 192 -18.21 -9.86 -12.16
CA LEU A 192 -18.25 -9.81 -10.71
C LEU A 192 -18.91 -11.07 -10.11
N ALA A 193 -19.97 -11.61 -10.69
CA ALA A 193 -20.62 -12.83 -10.18
C ALA A 193 -19.70 -14.07 -10.09
N ARG A 194 -18.55 -14.06 -10.77
CA ARG A 194 -17.54 -15.14 -10.74
C ARG A 194 -16.27 -14.76 -9.98
N TYR A 195 -16.18 -13.50 -9.53
CA TYR A 195 -15.01 -12.96 -8.85
C TYR A 195 -14.97 -13.40 -7.37
N PRO A 196 -13.80 -13.76 -6.81
CA PRO A 196 -13.69 -14.36 -5.46
C PRO A 196 -14.32 -13.55 -4.30
N ASP A 197 -14.40 -12.22 -4.39
CA ASP A 197 -14.92 -11.34 -3.31
C ASP A 197 -16.23 -10.61 -3.68
N ALA A 198 -17.07 -11.21 -4.53
CA ALA A 198 -18.31 -10.62 -5.01
C ALA A 198 -19.42 -10.59 -3.93
N GLY A 199 -19.31 -9.68 -2.96
CA GLY A 199 -20.32 -9.57 -1.90
C GLY A 199 -19.99 -8.66 -0.72
N ASN A 200 -18.77 -8.15 -0.61
CA ASN A 200 -18.42 -7.26 0.49
C ASN A 200 -18.94 -5.84 0.24
N THR A 201 -19.70 -5.29 1.20
CA THR A 201 -20.12 -3.89 1.19
C THR A 201 -18.91 -2.98 1.34
N LEU A 202 -18.75 -2.02 0.42
CA LEU A 202 -17.75 -0.95 0.48
C LEU A 202 -17.85 -0.23 1.84
N LYS A 203 -16.85 -0.41 2.71
CA LYS A 203 -16.73 0.37 3.94
C LYS A 203 -15.82 1.56 3.65
N ALA A 204 -16.19 2.76 4.10
CA ALA A 204 -15.23 3.87 4.10
C ALA A 204 -14.16 3.57 5.15
N VAL A 205 -13.00 3.07 4.71
CA VAL A 205 -11.86 2.76 5.58
C VAL A 205 -10.90 3.94 5.49
N GLN A 206 -10.77 4.71 6.57
CA GLN A 206 -9.79 5.79 6.65
C GLN A 206 -8.62 5.38 7.55
N ASN A 207 -7.46 5.98 7.29
CA ASN A 207 -6.23 5.68 8.01
C ASN A 207 -6.22 6.33 9.40
N GLY A 208 -6.78 5.64 10.40
CA GLY A 208 -6.76 6.09 11.79
C GLY A 208 -5.34 6.26 12.35
N TYR A 209 -4.38 5.52 11.80
CA TYR A 209 -2.98 5.65 12.17
C TYR A 209 -2.41 7.02 11.77
N LEU A 210 -2.63 7.43 10.52
CA LEU A 210 -2.24 8.75 10.06
C LEU A 210 -2.89 9.87 10.88
N PHE A 211 -4.19 9.78 11.17
CA PHE A 211 -4.88 10.81 11.94
C PHE A 211 -4.37 10.93 13.37
N LEU A 212 -4.15 9.80 14.06
CA LEU A 212 -3.62 9.83 15.42
C LEU A 212 -2.19 10.36 15.44
N LEU A 213 -1.32 9.91 14.53
CA LEU A 213 0.05 10.41 14.45
C LEU A 213 0.06 11.92 14.18
N SER A 214 -0.69 12.39 13.17
CA SER A 214 -0.82 13.80 12.84
C SER A 214 -1.28 14.62 14.05
N ALA A 215 -2.32 14.15 14.75
CA ALA A 215 -2.85 14.82 15.94
C ALA A 215 -1.82 14.94 17.06
N ILE A 216 -1.07 13.87 17.33
CA ILE A 216 0.01 13.86 18.34
C ILE A 216 1.12 14.85 17.97
N LEU A 217 1.48 14.94 16.69
CA LEU A 217 2.53 15.86 16.24
C LEU A 217 2.08 17.32 16.29
N TYR A 218 0.84 17.62 15.92
CA TYR A 218 0.28 18.97 16.07
C TYR A 218 0.14 19.36 17.54
N GLU A 219 -0.22 18.42 18.41
CA GLU A 219 -0.25 18.64 19.85
C GLU A 219 1.16 18.96 20.38
N ALA A 220 2.18 18.22 19.93
CA ALA A 220 3.59 18.46 20.29
C ALA A 220 4.14 19.78 19.79
N ASP A 221 3.63 20.29 18.67
CA ASP A 221 3.94 21.60 18.12
C ASP A 221 3.20 22.75 18.85
N GLY A 222 2.19 22.42 19.68
CA GLY A 222 1.32 23.41 20.33
C GLY A 222 0.18 23.93 19.45
N SER A 223 0.05 23.38 18.23
CA SER A 223 -1.03 23.66 17.28
C SER A 223 -2.33 22.92 17.65
N LEU A 224 -2.87 23.24 18.83
CA LEU A 224 -3.96 22.47 19.47
C LEU A 224 -5.26 22.42 18.65
N ASN A 225 -5.59 23.46 17.87
CA ASN A 225 -6.78 23.43 17.00
C ASN A 225 -6.63 22.38 15.88
N ASP A 226 -5.48 22.32 15.22
CA ASP A 226 -5.19 21.34 14.19
C ASP A 226 -5.12 19.93 14.80
N ALA A 227 -4.49 19.81 15.97
CA ALA A 227 -4.46 18.57 16.75
C ALA A 227 -5.88 18.07 17.05
N TYR A 228 -6.78 18.96 17.48
CA TYR A 228 -8.17 18.60 17.77
C TYR A 228 -8.92 18.13 16.53
N VAL A 229 -8.73 18.79 15.38
CA VAL A 229 -9.33 18.37 14.11
C VAL A 229 -8.93 16.93 13.77
N ASP A 230 -7.64 16.61 13.86
CA ASP A 230 -7.14 15.28 13.52
C ASP A 230 -7.48 14.23 14.60
N TYR A 231 -7.52 14.59 15.89
CA TYR A 231 -8.03 13.73 16.95
C TYR A 231 -9.51 13.38 16.72
N ARG A 232 -10.34 14.33 16.29
CA ARG A 232 -11.74 14.10 15.95
C ARG A 232 -11.90 13.18 14.75
N ARG A 233 -11.05 13.28 13.73
CA ARG A 233 -10.99 12.35 12.59
C ARG A 233 -10.59 10.95 13.04
N ALA A 234 -9.54 10.85 13.86
CA ALA A 234 -9.12 9.59 14.46
C ALA A 234 -10.27 8.96 15.29
N LEU A 235 -11.00 9.75 16.08
CA LEU A 235 -12.11 9.27 16.91
C LEU A 235 -13.29 8.79 16.06
N ALA A 236 -13.51 9.37 14.88
CA ALA A 236 -14.56 8.92 13.97
C ALA A 236 -14.31 7.50 13.41
N VAL A 237 -13.04 7.11 13.24
CA VAL A 237 -12.66 5.81 12.67
C VAL A 237 -12.18 4.79 13.70
N ALA A 238 -11.70 5.25 14.86
CA ALA A 238 -11.26 4.42 15.97
C ALA A 238 -11.90 4.88 17.30
N PRO A 239 -13.24 4.87 17.42
CA PRO A 239 -13.97 5.44 18.56
C PRO A 239 -13.72 4.71 19.89
N ASN A 240 -13.20 3.48 19.83
CA ASN A 240 -12.92 2.65 21.01
C ASN A 240 -11.42 2.59 21.35
N ASN A 241 -10.57 3.37 20.68
CA ASN A 241 -9.13 3.36 20.91
C ASN A 241 -8.75 4.32 22.06
N PRO A 242 -8.15 3.83 23.16
CA PRO A 242 -7.82 4.66 24.32
C PRO A 242 -6.90 5.84 24.01
N ALA A 243 -5.92 5.70 23.11
CA ALA A 243 -5.01 6.79 22.76
C ALA A 243 -5.75 7.95 22.07
N VAL A 244 -6.66 7.59 21.17
CA VAL A 244 -7.50 8.55 20.43
C VAL A 244 -8.48 9.26 21.37
N ILE A 245 -9.15 8.50 22.24
CA ILE A 245 -10.09 9.04 23.23
C ILE A 245 -9.36 9.99 24.20
N ASP A 246 -8.26 9.53 24.79
CA ASP A 246 -7.50 10.29 25.79
C ASP A 246 -6.93 11.58 25.19
N GLY A 247 -6.41 11.53 23.96
CA GLY A 247 -5.96 12.72 23.22
C GLY A 247 -7.08 13.71 22.92
N THR A 248 -8.21 13.22 22.39
CA THR A 248 -9.37 14.07 22.07
C THR A 248 -9.91 14.79 23.32
N LEU A 249 -10.10 14.06 24.43
CA LEU A 249 -10.59 14.61 25.68
C LEU A 249 -9.61 15.64 26.28
N ARG A 250 -8.30 15.37 26.18
CA ARG A 250 -7.26 16.26 26.69
C ARG A 250 -7.22 17.56 25.90
N VAL A 251 -7.06 17.49 24.58
CA VAL A 251 -6.97 18.70 23.74
C VAL A 251 -8.28 19.51 23.79
N ALA A 252 -9.45 18.87 23.80
CA ALA A 252 -10.72 19.58 23.99
C ALA A 252 -10.79 20.33 25.32
N LYS A 253 -10.19 19.77 26.39
CA LYS A 253 -10.12 20.41 27.70
C LYS A 253 -9.18 21.61 27.67
N GLU A 254 -8.02 21.48 27.06
CA GLU A 254 -7.05 22.57 26.95
C GLU A 254 -7.55 23.74 26.11
N LEU A 255 -8.25 23.44 25.01
CA LEU A 255 -8.93 24.44 24.18
C LEU A 255 -10.18 25.07 24.83
N GLY A 256 -10.62 24.56 25.99
CA GLY A 256 -11.81 25.06 26.67
C GLY A 256 -13.13 24.76 25.93
N MET A 257 -13.20 23.69 25.13
CA MET A 257 -14.38 23.31 24.34
C MET A 257 -15.50 22.71 25.21
N GLN A 258 -16.14 23.52 26.05
CA GLN A 258 -17.05 23.06 27.10
C GLN A 258 -18.21 22.20 26.57
N GLN A 259 -18.84 22.61 25.46
CA GLN A 259 -19.96 21.87 24.87
C GLN A 259 -19.52 20.48 24.37
N ASP A 260 -18.41 20.41 23.65
CA ASP A 260 -17.84 19.15 23.17
C ASP A 260 -17.39 18.25 24.33
N LEU A 261 -16.74 18.83 25.35
CA LEU A 261 -16.32 18.10 26.54
C LEU A 261 -17.49 17.48 27.29
N VAL A 262 -18.66 18.12 27.37
CA VAL A 262 -19.85 17.52 28.00
C VAL A 262 -20.25 16.25 27.25
N MET A 263 -20.28 16.30 25.91
CA MET A 263 -20.63 15.15 25.08
C MET A 263 -19.56 14.04 25.18
N LEU A 264 -18.29 14.40 25.06
CA LEU A 264 -17.18 13.46 25.14
C LEU A 264 -17.10 12.80 26.52
N LYS A 265 -17.29 13.55 27.62
CA LYS A 265 -17.29 12.99 28.97
C LYS A 265 -18.46 12.06 29.23
N LYS A 266 -19.63 12.37 28.67
CA LYS A 266 -20.80 11.48 28.76
C LYS A 266 -20.54 10.14 28.09
N GLN A 267 -19.81 10.13 26.98
CA GLN A 267 -19.52 8.91 26.21
C GLN A 267 -18.30 8.14 26.71
N TYR A 268 -17.23 8.85 27.10
CA TYR A 268 -15.91 8.26 27.33
C TYR A 268 -15.38 8.44 28.77
N GLY A 269 -16.09 9.19 29.61
CA GLY A 269 -15.66 9.47 30.97
C GLY A 269 -14.72 10.69 31.10
N GLN A 270 -14.10 10.83 32.27
CA GLN A 270 -13.27 12.01 32.56
C GLN A 270 -11.88 11.92 31.89
N PRO A 271 -11.32 13.05 31.42
CA PRO A 271 -9.94 13.09 30.93
C PRO A 271 -8.96 12.67 32.02
N LYS A 272 -8.01 11.79 31.66
CA LYS A 272 -6.91 11.42 32.56
C LYS A 272 -5.92 12.58 32.71
N SER A 273 -5.60 12.94 33.95
CA SER A 273 -4.58 13.94 34.28
C SER A 273 -3.30 13.27 34.78
N LEU A 274 -2.15 13.82 34.41
CA LEU A 274 -0.85 13.38 34.91
C LEU A 274 -0.55 14.05 36.26
N SER A 275 -0.12 13.28 37.25
CA SER A 275 0.48 13.84 38.47
C SER A 275 1.89 14.39 38.22
N LYS A 276 2.47 15.10 39.19
CA LYS A 276 3.81 15.70 39.06
C LYS A 276 4.94 14.67 38.87
N SER A 277 4.74 13.41 39.28
CA SER A 277 5.71 12.32 39.17
C SER A 277 5.39 11.35 38.03
N GLN A 278 4.35 11.59 37.24
CA GLN A 278 3.90 10.70 36.18
C GLN A 278 4.14 11.29 34.80
N GLY A 279 4.28 10.43 33.81
CA GLY A 279 4.24 10.78 32.39
C GLY A 279 3.32 9.86 31.61
N ARG A 280 3.20 10.13 30.32
CA ARG A 280 2.35 9.38 29.39
C ARG A 280 3.23 8.63 28.39
N VAL A 281 2.89 7.38 28.13
CA VAL A 281 3.44 6.60 27.01
C VAL A 281 2.32 6.39 26.00
N ILE A 282 2.57 6.76 24.76
CA ILE A 282 1.71 6.40 23.63
C ILE A 282 2.50 5.39 22.80
N ILE A 283 1.92 4.21 22.59
CA ILE A 283 2.54 3.16 21.77
C ILE A 283 1.76 3.07 20.46
N LEU A 284 2.48 3.19 19.35
CA LEU A 284 2.03 2.82 18.01
C LEU A 284 2.64 1.44 17.71
N ASP A 285 1.79 0.43 17.52
CA ASP A 285 2.20 -0.97 17.37
C ASP A 285 1.77 -1.50 16.00
N GLU A 286 2.70 -1.48 15.06
CA GLU A 286 2.58 -2.04 13.73
C GLU A 286 2.83 -3.55 13.74
N GLN A 287 1.92 -4.33 13.17
CA GLN A 287 1.89 -5.78 13.31
C GLN A 287 1.75 -6.47 11.96
N GLY A 288 2.54 -7.53 11.78
CA GLY A 288 2.49 -8.38 10.60
C GLY A 288 2.88 -7.61 9.33
N VAL A 289 2.48 -8.18 8.20
CA VAL A 289 2.77 -7.67 6.86
C VAL A 289 1.52 -7.78 6.02
N VAL A 290 1.18 -6.74 5.25
CA VAL A 290 -0.02 -6.71 4.41
C VAL A 290 -0.05 -7.90 3.45
N GLU A 291 -1.24 -8.39 3.13
CA GLU A 291 -1.42 -9.50 2.21
C GLU A 291 -0.92 -9.16 0.80
N PRO A 292 -0.15 -10.03 0.14
CA PRO A 292 0.30 -9.78 -1.22
C PRO A 292 -0.87 -9.92 -2.20
N LEU A 293 -0.95 -8.97 -3.14
CA LEU A 293 -1.94 -9.03 -4.21
C LEU A 293 -1.73 -10.30 -5.05
N SER A 294 -2.80 -11.05 -5.29
CA SER A 294 -2.80 -12.31 -6.02
C SER A 294 -3.52 -12.18 -7.36
N GLY A 295 -3.20 -13.10 -8.28
CA GLY A 295 -3.78 -13.12 -9.62
C GLY A 295 -4.90 -14.15 -9.80
N TRP A 296 -6.06 -13.72 -10.29
CA TRP A 296 -7.17 -14.57 -10.72
C TRP A 296 -7.36 -14.48 -12.24
N LYS A 297 -7.66 -15.62 -12.89
CA LYS A 297 -7.88 -15.67 -14.34
C LYS A 297 -9.23 -16.31 -14.66
N LEU A 298 -10.00 -15.65 -15.51
CA LEU A 298 -11.26 -16.12 -16.06
C LEU A 298 -11.10 -16.36 -17.56
N SER A 299 -11.19 -17.62 -17.99
CA SER A 299 -11.17 -17.96 -19.43
C SER A 299 -12.54 -17.72 -20.07
N LEU A 300 -12.57 -16.96 -21.16
CA LEU A 300 -13.73 -16.62 -21.98
C LEU A 300 -13.60 -17.27 -23.37
N PRO A 301 -14.39 -18.32 -23.68
CA PRO A 301 -14.49 -18.82 -25.04
C PRO A 301 -15.28 -17.82 -25.90
N LEU A 302 -14.61 -17.16 -26.84
CA LEU A 302 -15.24 -16.33 -27.87
C LEU A 302 -15.38 -17.13 -29.16
N PHE A 303 -16.62 -17.27 -29.64
CA PHE A 303 -16.92 -17.98 -30.89
C PHE A 303 -16.77 -17.04 -32.09
N ASP A 304 -15.98 -17.47 -33.07
CA ASP A 304 -15.88 -16.82 -34.39
C ASP A 304 -16.41 -17.78 -35.46
N ARG A 305 -17.33 -17.28 -36.30
CA ARG A 305 -17.98 -18.05 -37.39
C ARG A 305 -16.99 -18.49 -38.46
N SER A 306 -15.82 -17.88 -38.56
CA SER A 306 -14.81 -18.14 -39.60
C SER A 306 -13.62 -19.02 -39.17
N SER A 307 -13.35 -19.14 -37.86
CA SER A 307 -12.10 -19.74 -37.35
C SER A 307 -12.27 -20.73 -36.17
N GLY A 308 -13.49 -20.93 -35.64
CA GLY A 308 -13.75 -21.83 -34.51
C GLY A 308 -13.82 -21.10 -33.15
N THR A 309 -13.57 -21.83 -32.05
CA THR A 309 -13.62 -21.27 -30.68
C THR A 309 -12.26 -20.70 -30.30
N SER A 310 -12.21 -19.43 -29.91
CA SER A 310 -10.99 -18.78 -29.43
C SER A 310 -11.04 -18.57 -27.92
N LEU A 311 -9.99 -18.96 -27.21
CA LEU A 311 -9.92 -18.79 -25.75
C LEU A 311 -9.20 -17.49 -25.41
N TYR A 312 -9.96 -16.53 -24.91
CA TYR A 312 -9.42 -15.33 -24.25
C TYR A 312 -9.40 -15.56 -22.75
N SER A 313 -8.58 -14.81 -22.02
CA SER A 313 -8.69 -14.74 -20.57
C SER A 313 -8.87 -13.31 -20.14
N ILE A 314 -9.53 -13.13 -19.00
CA ILE A 314 -9.52 -11.90 -18.22
C ILE A 314 -8.67 -12.20 -16.99
N ALA A 315 -7.65 -11.38 -16.77
CA ALA A 315 -6.81 -11.42 -15.59
C ALA A 315 -7.23 -10.30 -14.62
N LEU A 316 -7.64 -10.65 -13.40
CA LEU A 316 -7.97 -9.68 -12.36
C LEU A 316 -7.12 -9.92 -11.10
N PRO A 317 -6.67 -8.85 -10.43
CA PRO A 317 -6.07 -8.96 -9.11
C PRO A 317 -7.15 -9.25 -8.05
N TYR A 318 -6.77 -9.94 -6.97
CA TYR A 318 -7.59 -10.18 -5.78
C TYR A 318 -6.71 -10.38 -4.54
N TYR A 319 -7.22 -10.09 -3.35
CA TYR A 319 -6.56 -10.45 -2.10
C TYR A 319 -7.05 -11.82 -1.64
N ARG A 320 -6.14 -12.68 -1.18
CA ARG A 320 -6.53 -13.91 -0.51
C ARG A 320 -6.91 -13.58 0.91
N HIS A 321 -8.05 -14.09 1.37
CA HIS A 321 -8.40 -13.99 2.78
C HIS A 321 -7.50 -14.95 3.57
N GLN A 322 -6.54 -14.41 4.32
CA GLN A 322 -5.80 -15.17 5.33
C GLN A 322 -6.38 -14.86 6.70
N THR A 323 -6.36 -15.86 7.59
CA THR A 323 -6.73 -15.66 8.99
C THR A 323 -5.68 -14.80 9.68
N ASP A 324 -6.14 -13.71 10.29
CA ASP A 324 -5.31 -12.88 11.17
C ASP A 324 -4.65 -13.77 12.23
N ARG A 325 -3.32 -13.73 12.30
CA ARG A 325 -2.60 -14.32 13.43
C ARG A 325 -2.77 -13.40 14.63
N GLU A 326 -3.30 -13.93 15.72
CA GLU A 326 -3.26 -13.24 17.00
C GLU A 326 -1.80 -12.91 17.33
N SER A 327 -1.53 -11.63 17.48
CA SER A 327 -0.18 -11.18 17.80
C SER A 327 0.00 -11.14 19.31
N GLU A 328 1.19 -11.50 19.79
CA GLU A 328 1.48 -11.62 21.21
C GLU A 328 1.18 -10.33 21.97
N SER A 329 0.71 -10.43 23.22
CA SER A 329 0.52 -9.25 24.05
C SER A 329 1.86 -8.63 24.44
N ILE A 330 1.95 -7.30 24.45
CA ILE A 330 3.11 -6.57 24.99
C ILE A 330 2.86 -6.17 26.45
N THR A 331 3.91 -6.09 27.26
CA THR A 331 3.82 -5.61 28.65
C THR A 331 4.72 -4.39 28.86
N LEU A 332 4.19 -3.39 29.57
CA LEU A 332 4.92 -2.21 30.00
C LEU A 332 5.04 -2.26 31.52
N ASN A 333 6.26 -2.33 32.03
CA ASN A 333 6.55 -2.52 33.46
C ASN A 333 5.77 -3.70 34.07
N GLN A 334 5.79 -4.85 33.40
CA GLN A 334 5.07 -6.09 33.78
C GLN A 334 3.54 -6.00 33.71
N VAL A 335 2.97 -4.88 33.26
CA VAL A 335 1.52 -4.71 33.07
C VAL A 335 1.19 -4.88 31.59
N THR A 336 0.26 -5.79 31.28
CA THR A 336 -0.21 -5.98 29.90
C THR A 336 -0.82 -4.69 29.35
N VAL A 337 -0.34 -4.27 28.18
CA VAL A 337 -0.83 -3.07 27.50
C VAL A 337 -2.13 -3.39 26.76
N SER A 338 -3.16 -2.57 26.96
CA SER A 338 -4.42 -2.69 26.19
C SER A 338 -4.30 -2.00 24.83
N ASN A 339 -3.58 -2.63 23.90
CA ASN A 339 -3.50 -2.20 22.51
C ASN A 339 -4.86 -2.43 21.82
N ARG A 340 -5.34 -1.41 21.10
CA ARG A 340 -6.60 -1.46 20.35
C ARG A 340 -6.36 -1.08 18.91
N LEU A 341 -7.15 -1.68 18.01
CA LEU A 341 -7.12 -1.41 16.58
C LEU A 341 -7.19 0.09 16.30
N LEU A 342 -6.27 0.54 15.45
CA LEU A 342 -6.20 1.91 14.94
C LEU A 342 -6.34 1.93 13.42
N ALA A 343 -5.70 0.99 12.72
CA ALA A 343 -5.85 0.79 11.28
C ALA A 343 -5.69 -0.69 10.92
N ASP A 344 -6.51 -1.16 9.99
CA ASP A 344 -6.39 -2.48 9.36
C ASP A 344 -6.03 -2.26 7.89
N VAL A 345 -4.77 -2.52 7.56
CA VAL A 345 -4.20 -2.22 6.24
C VAL A 345 -4.63 -3.24 5.21
N ASN A 346 -4.85 -4.51 5.60
CA ASN A 346 -5.47 -5.52 4.73
C ASN A 346 -6.87 -5.10 4.29
N THR A 347 -7.66 -4.57 5.23
CA THR A 347 -8.98 -4.01 4.94
C THR A 347 -8.88 -2.74 4.07
N MET A 348 -7.89 -1.86 4.29
CA MET A 348 -7.65 -0.70 3.42
C MET A 348 -7.31 -1.11 1.98
N ALA A 349 -6.41 -2.08 1.83
CA ALA A 349 -5.93 -2.58 0.55
C ALA A 349 -7.04 -3.28 -0.25
N SER A 350 -7.80 -4.17 0.41
CA SER A 350 -8.95 -4.85 -0.23
C SER A 350 -10.08 -3.89 -0.59
N GLN A 351 -10.32 -2.85 0.21
CA GLN A 351 -11.28 -1.78 -0.10
C GLN A 351 -10.84 -0.96 -1.31
N ASP A 352 -9.57 -0.53 -1.39
CA ASP A 352 -9.02 0.18 -2.56
C ASP A 352 -9.20 -0.64 -3.84
N LEU A 353 -8.84 -1.93 -3.78
CA LEU A 353 -9.04 -2.84 -4.90
C LEU A 353 -10.52 -2.92 -5.29
N SER A 354 -11.42 -3.10 -4.33
CA SER A 354 -12.86 -3.17 -4.59
C SER A 354 -13.40 -1.91 -5.27
N GLU A 355 -12.88 -0.73 -4.92
CA GLU A 355 -13.26 0.54 -5.53
C GLU A 355 -12.73 0.68 -6.97
N ARG A 356 -11.57 0.09 -7.26
CA ARG A 356 -10.92 0.15 -8.58
C ARG A 356 -11.36 -0.96 -9.53
N LEU A 357 -11.88 -2.08 -9.00
CA LEU A 357 -12.31 -3.25 -9.77
C LEU A 357 -13.20 -2.91 -10.98
N PRO A 358 -14.21 -2.02 -10.88
CA PRO A 358 -15.04 -1.66 -12.04
C PRO A 358 -14.20 -1.13 -13.22
N THR A 359 -13.26 -0.22 -12.94
CA THR A 359 -12.36 0.34 -13.96
C THR A 359 -11.41 -0.73 -14.51
N ILE A 360 -10.87 -1.60 -13.65
CA ILE A 360 -10.00 -2.71 -14.06
C ILE A 360 -10.76 -3.65 -15.02
N ILE A 361 -11.98 -4.06 -14.67
CA ILE A 361 -12.82 -4.95 -15.49
C ILE A 361 -13.10 -4.31 -16.85
N VAL A 362 -13.49 -3.03 -16.88
CA VAL A 362 -13.71 -2.28 -18.13
C VAL A 362 -12.47 -2.31 -19.02
N ARG A 363 -11.29 -2.03 -18.46
CA ARG A 363 -10.02 -2.06 -19.20
C ARG A 363 -9.70 -3.46 -19.73
N GLN A 364 -9.96 -4.52 -18.95
CA GLN A 364 -9.74 -5.89 -19.40
C GLN A 364 -10.67 -6.29 -20.56
N VAL A 365 -11.93 -5.85 -20.53
CA VAL A 365 -12.85 -6.05 -21.67
C VAL A 365 -12.33 -5.34 -22.93
N LEU A 366 -11.90 -4.07 -22.80
CA LEU A 366 -11.31 -3.31 -23.91
C LEU A 366 -10.04 -3.98 -24.45
N ARG A 367 -9.18 -4.54 -23.58
CA ARG A 367 -7.97 -5.31 -23.93
C ARG A 367 -8.32 -6.55 -24.76
N VAL A 368 -9.34 -7.32 -24.35
CA VAL A 368 -9.80 -8.50 -25.09
C VAL A 368 -10.26 -8.11 -26.50
N VAL A 369 -11.03 -7.02 -26.63
CA VAL A 369 -11.47 -6.51 -27.94
C VAL A 369 -10.30 -6.05 -28.81
N ALA A 370 -9.36 -5.29 -28.24
CA ALA A 370 -8.17 -4.84 -28.96
C ALA A 370 -7.32 -6.04 -29.45
N LYS A 371 -7.17 -7.06 -28.62
CA LYS A 371 -6.46 -8.31 -28.97
C LYS A 371 -7.15 -9.08 -30.10
N ASP A 372 -8.49 -9.16 -30.10
CA ASP A 372 -9.23 -9.78 -31.19
C ASP A 372 -9.07 -9.03 -32.52
N VAL A 373 -9.14 -7.69 -32.49
CA VAL A 373 -8.87 -6.86 -33.68
C VAL A 373 -7.46 -7.11 -34.23
N LEU A 374 -6.44 -7.10 -33.36
CA LEU A 374 -5.05 -7.34 -33.76
C LEU A 374 -4.87 -8.75 -34.34
N ARG A 375 -5.45 -9.78 -33.69
CA ARG A 375 -5.41 -11.16 -34.16
C ARG A 375 -5.94 -11.28 -35.58
N ARG A 376 -7.12 -10.72 -35.85
CA ARG A 376 -7.76 -10.78 -37.17
C ARG A 376 -6.91 -10.12 -38.25
N SER A 377 -6.21 -9.03 -37.92
CA SER A 377 -5.30 -8.38 -38.87
C SER A 377 -4.00 -9.16 -39.14
N THR A 378 -3.47 -9.88 -38.15
CA THR A 378 -2.14 -10.51 -38.22
C THR A 378 -2.18 -11.97 -38.65
N THR A 379 -3.23 -12.72 -38.30
CA THR A 379 -3.25 -14.17 -38.51
C THR A 379 -3.61 -14.56 -39.94
N GLN A 380 -4.37 -13.75 -40.68
CA GLN A 380 -4.79 -13.99 -42.08
C GLN A 380 -5.26 -15.44 -42.40
N GLY A 381 -5.68 -16.23 -41.38
CA GLY A 381 -6.04 -17.64 -41.53
C GLY A 381 -4.87 -18.65 -41.57
N ASN A 382 -3.64 -18.26 -41.24
CA ASN A 382 -2.46 -19.12 -41.20
C ASN A 382 -2.21 -19.72 -39.79
N ASP A 383 -2.01 -21.03 -39.72
CA ASP A 383 -1.75 -21.78 -38.47
C ASP A 383 -0.51 -21.26 -37.71
N LEU A 384 0.52 -20.81 -38.43
CA LEU A 384 1.73 -20.25 -37.79
C LEU A 384 1.44 -18.94 -37.07
N GLY A 385 0.55 -18.09 -37.62
CA GLY A 385 0.13 -16.84 -36.99
C GLY A 385 -0.68 -17.10 -35.72
N ASN A 386 -1.53 -18.13 -35.73
CA ASN A 386 -2.31 -18.54 -34.56
C ASN A 386 -1.42 -19.07 -33.43
N LEU A 387 -0.38 -19.84 -33.74
CA LEU A 387 0.58 -20.33 -32.74
C LEU A 387 1.31 -19.16 -32.05
N VAL A 388 1.83 -18.21 -32.83
CA VAL A 388 2.52 -17.03 -32.32
C VAL A 388 1.58 -16.16 -31.47
N PHE A 389 0.33 -16.01 -31.89
CA PHE A 389 -0.67 -15.25 -31.14
C PHE A 389 -1.04 -15.91 -29.80
N ASN A 390 -1.14 -17.24 -29.75
CA ASN A 390 -1.43 -17.96 -28.51
C ASN A 390 -0.29 -17.81 -27.49
N VAL A 391 0.98 -17.85 -27.94
CA VAL A 391 2.13 -17.54 -27.09
C VAL A 391 2.07 -16.09 -26.61
N TRP A 392 1.85 -15.13 -27.50
CA TRP A 392 1.67 -13.71 -27.12
C TRP A 392 0.56 -13.52 -26.09
N ASN A 393 -0.58 -14.20 -26.26
CA ASN A 393 -1.69 -14.13 -25.33
C ASN A 393 -1.31 -14.69 -23.96
N ALA A 394 -0.67 -15.85 -23.90
CA ALA A 394 -0.20 -16.44 -22.65
C ALA A 394 0.78 -15.52 -21.89
N LEU A 395 1.65 -14.81 -22.62
CA LEU A 395 2.64 -13.90 -22.04
C LEU A 395 2.05 -12.55 -21.58
N THR A 396 1.01 -12.05 -22.25
CA THR A 396 0.41 -10.74 -21.97
C THR A 396 -0.82 -10.78 -21.06
N GLU A 397 -1.32 -11.98 -20.73
CA GLU A 397 -2.48 -12.21 -19.86
C GLU A 397 -2.05 -12.46 -18.43
N GLN A 398 -1.71 -11.37 -17.76
CA GLN A 398 -1.17 -11.39 -16.42
C GLN A 398 -1.82 -10.29 -15.58
N PRO A 399 -2.43 -10.62 -14.43
CA PRO A 399 -2.91 -9.58 -13.51
C PRO A 399 -1.73 -8.75 -13.00
N ASP A 400 -1.97 -7.44 -12.88
CA ASP A 400 -1.07 -6.56 -12.16
C ASP A 400 -1.19 -6.84 -10.66
N THR A 401 -0.15 -7.46 -10.11
CA THR A 401 -0.06 -7.80 -8.68
C THR A 401 0.89 -6.86 -7.93
N ARG A 402 1.26 -5.72 -8.53
CA ARG A 402 2.09 -4.72 -7.85
C ARG A 402 1.28 -4.09 -6.73
N SER A 403 1.89 -4.05 -5.55
CA SER A 403 1.38 -3.46 -4.31
C SER A 403 2.55 -3.30 -3.36
N TRP A 404 2.51 -2.35 -2.44
CA TRP A 404 3.54 -2.18 -1.41
C TRP A 404 3.48 -3.31 -0.38
N LEU A 405 4.31 -4.32 -0.57
CA LEU A 405 4.34 -5.60 0.15
C LEU A 405 4.83 -5.47 1.59
N THR A 406 5.66 -4.48 1.90
CA THR A 406 6.29 -4.35 3.23
C THR A 406 5.53 -3.46 4.22
N LEU A 407 4.31 -3.03 3.87
CA LEU A 407 3.40 -2.37 4.80
C LEU A 407 2.96 -3.31 5.93
N PRO A 408 2.62 -2.78 7.13
CA PRO A 408 2.13 -3.63 8.20
C PRO A 408 0.73 -4.13 7.86
N ALA A 409 0.33 -5.31 8.33
CA ALA A 409 -1.04 -5.80 8.14
C ALA A 409 -2.05 -4.98 8.95
N ARG A 410 -1.63 -4.58 10.16
CA ARG A 410 -2.47 -3.93 11.16
C ARG A 410 -1.64 -2.97 12.00
N VAL A 411 -2.29 -1.93 12.50
CA VAL A 411 -1.72 -1.00 13.46
C VAL A 411 -2.67 -0.88 14.64
N ASP A 412 -2.14 -1.08 15.83
CA ASP A 412 -2.80 -0.80 17.10
C ASP A 412 -2.18 0.43 17.76
N ALA A 413 -2.93 1.04 18.68
CA ALA A 413 -2.37 2.02 19.59
C ALA A 413 -2.92 1.89 21.01
N SER A 414 -2.13 2.41 21.96
CA SER A 414 -2.50 2.54 23.36
C SER A 414 -1.94 3.81 23.96
N SER A 415 -2.55 4.23 25.07
CA SER A 415 -2.03 5.29 25.92
C SER A 415 -2.06 4.86 27.38
N THR A 416 -0.90 4.92 28.03
CA THR A 416 -0.70 4.47 29.40
C THR A 416 -0.04 5.58 30.20
N VAL A 417 -0.53 5.82 31.42
CA VAL A 417 0.13 6.71 32.38
C VAL A 417 1.07 5.86 33.24
N VAL A 418 2.32 6.29 33.36
CA VAL A 418 3.37 5.59 34.13
C VAL A 418 4.08 6.58 35.05
N ASP A 419 4.77 6.06 36.06
CA ASP A 419 5.70 6.88 36.84
C ASP A 419 6.87 7.33 35.96
N ALA A 420 7.30 8.58 36.12
CA ALA A 420 8.43 9.13 35.37
C ALA A 420 9.73 8.41 35.74
N GLY A 421 10.62 8.27 34.75
CA GLY A 421 11.86 7.52 34.87
C GLY A 421 12.03 6.51 33.75
N GLU A 422 12.86 5.50 34.01
CA GLU A 422 13.10 4.40 33.09
C GLU A 422 11.90 3.44 33.06
N GLN A 423 11.47 3.08 31.86
CA GLN A 423 10.37 2.15 31.60
C GLN A 423 10.92 0.94 30.86
N THR A 424 10.30 -0.22 31.10
CA THR A 424 10.66 -1.48 30.46
C THR A 424 9.48 -2.00 29.66
N LEU A 425 9.64 -2.12 28.34
CA LEU A 425 8.66 -2.71 27.44
C LEU A 425 9.14 -4.09 27.00
N GLN A 426 8.33 -5.12 27.26
CA GLN A 426 8.58 -6.48 26.84
C GLN A 426 7.70 -6.82 25.62
N VAL A 427 8.35 -7.30 24.56
CA VAL A 427 7.73 -7.70 23.30
C VAL A 427 8.26 -9.08 22.94
N GLY A 428 7.46 -10.12 23.20
CA GLY A 428 7.91 -11.51 23.13
C GLY A 428 9.16 -11.74 23.97
N ALA A 429 10.24 -12.22 23.34
CA ALA A 429 11.54 -12.45 23.98
C ALA A 429 12.41 -11.18 24.10
N LYS A 430 12.05 -10.07 23.43
CA LYS A 430 12.85 -8.83 23.44
C LYS A 430 12.39 -7.90 24.57
N THR A 431 13.37 -7.23 25.17
CA THR A 431 13.15 -6.21 26.21
C THR A 431 13.74 -4.89 25.73
N TYR A 432 12.94 -3.84 25.78
CA TYR A 432 13.33 -2.48 25.41
C TYR A 432 13.21 -1.57 26.63
N THR A 433 14.14 -0.63 26.75
CA THR A 433 14.12 0.39 27.82
C THR A 433 14.07 1.79 27.22
N PHE A 434 13.25 2.66 27.80
CA PHE A 434 13.17 4.07 27.39
C PHE A 434 12.83 4.97 28.57
N LYS A 435 13.03 6.27 28.41
CA LYS A 435 12.77 7.27 29.45
C LYS A 435 11.43 7.97 29.24
N VAL A 436 10.80 8.30 30.36
CA VAL A 436 9.59 9.14 30.43
C VAL A 436 9.86 10.29 31.37
N THR A 437 9.72 11.51 30.88
CA THR A 437 9.88 12.73 31.68
C THR A 437 8.64 13.02 32.53
N PRO A 438 8.80 13.65 33.71
CA PRO A 438 7.67 14.10 34.52
C PRO A 438 6.76 15.06 33.75
N GLN A 439 5.47 14.74 33.73
CA GLN A 439 4.40 15.38 32.97
C GLN A 439 4.61 15.37 31.45
N GLY A 440 5.59 14.62 30.96
CA GLY A 440 5.89 14.48 29.54
C GLY A 440 5.06 13.38 28.88
N THR A 441 4.98 13.45 27.55
CA THR A 441 4.52 12.36 26.70
C THR A 441 5.69 11.78 25.93
N THR A 442 5.87 10.47 26.00
CA THR A 442 6.80 9.69 25.19
C THR A 442 6.01 8.91 24.15
N LEU A 443 6.33 9.13 22.87
CA LEU A 443 5.85 8.33 21.77
C LEU A 443 6.80 7.15 21.55
N VAL A 444 6.26 5.95 21.51
CA VAL A 444 6.96 4.72 21.17
C VAL A 444 6.40 4.22 19.84
N TRP A 445 7.26 4.09 18.85
CA TRP A 445 6.93 3.38 17.62
C TRP A 445 7.54 1.97 17.71
N LEU A 446 6.68 0.97 17.61
CA LEU A 446 6.99 -0.45 17.65
C LEU A 446 6.51 -1.07 16.33
N SER A 447 7.38 -1.82 15.66
CA SER A 447 7.00 -2.63 14.51
C SER A 447 7.44 -4.06 14.73
N ARG A 448 6.53 -5.01 14.51
CA ARG A 448 6.74 -6.42 14.81
C ARG A 448 6.23 -7.34 13.71
N GLN A 449 7.13 -8.22 13.27
CA GLN A 449 6.90 -9.25 12.27
C GLN A 449 7.55 -10.55 12.74
N GLY A 450 6.80 -11.66 12.65
CA GLY A 450 7.24 -12.95 13.16
C GLY A 450 7.56 -12.89 14.66
N ALA A 451 8.73 -13.41 15.04
CA ALA A 451 9.24 -13.37 16.42
C ALA A 451 10.10 -12.13 16.72
N ASN A 452 10.24 -11.22 15.75
CA ASN A 452 11.12 -10.07 15.80
C ASN A 452 10.33 -8.77 15.90
N SER A 453 10.99 -7.78 16.49
CA SER A 453 10.51 -6.41 16.55
C SER A 453 11.66 -5.42 16.42
N THR A 454 11.32 -4.21 15.97
CA THR A 454 12.15 -3.01 15.98
C THR A 454 11.41 -1.90 16.70
N LEU A 455 12.14 -1.02 17.39
CA LEU A 455 11.55 0.01 18.23
C LEU A 455 12.43 1.25 18.27
N TRP A 456 11.79 2.41 18.25
CA TRP A 456 12.39 3.65 18.72
C TRP A 456 11.35 4.48 19.48
N TYR A 457 11.84 5.44 20.25
CA TYR A 457 10.97 6.34 21.01
C TYR A 457 11.43 7.80 20.86
N LYS A 458 10.50 8.71 21.13
CA LYS A 458 10.74 10.15 21.16
C LYS A 458 9.98 10.77 22.32
N GLU A 459 10.66 11.58 23.11
CA GLU A 459 10.00 12.45 24.09
C GLU A 459 9.42 13.66 23.34
N LEU A 460 8.12 13.84 23.42
CA LEU A 460 7.38 14.93 22.77
C LEU A 460 7.20 16.16 23.67
N GLY A 461 7.70 16.10 24.91
CA GLY A 461 7.53 17.16 25.89
C GLY A 461 6.20 17.08 26.63
N ARG A 462 5.80 18.18 27.27
CA ARG A 462 4.57 18.27 28.06
C ARG A 462 3.40 18.55 27.11
N LEU A 463 2.51 17.56 26.96
CA LEU A 463 1.30 17.59 26.14
C LEU A 463 0.03 17.45 26.97
#